data_AF-A0A523AQP7-F1
#
_entry.id   AF-A0A523AQP7-F1
#
_cell.length_a   1.000
_cell.length_b   1.000
_cell.length_c   1.000
_cell.angle_alpha   90.00
_cell.angle_beta   90.00
_cell.angle_gamma   90.00
#
_symmetry.space_group_name_H-M   'P 1'
#
loop_
_entity.id
_entity.type
_entity.pdbx_description
1 polymer ?
#
loop_
_entity_poly.entity_id
_entity_poly.type
_entity_poly.pdbx_seq_one_letter_code
_entity_poly.pdbx_strand_id
1 'polypeptide(L)'
;MITADKVVKAVVAATGWKDFDERELRRCGERIYNLERMFSVREGLNRSHDSLPKRLLEEPHPSGPAAGQVVHLEPMLDAYYQYRGWDRNGIPTREKLAELDLLDLPMA
;
A
#
# COMPACT_ATOMS: atom_id res chain seq x y z
N MET A 1 13.37 -10.62 15.40
CA MET A 1 12.64 -9.77 14.44
C MET A 1 13.64 -8.82 13.78
N ILE A 2 13.61 -8.70 12.44
CA ILE A 2 14.44 -7.75 11.70
C ILE A 2 13.76 -6.38 11.75
N THR A 3 14.52 -5.35 12.12
CA THR A 3 14.05 -3.97 12.25
C THR A 3 14.54 -3.13 11.07
N ALA A 4 13.91 -1.98 10.82
CA ALA A 4 14.28 -1.09 9.71
C ALA A 4 15.78 -0.71 9.76
N ASP A 5 16.29 -0.35 10.94
CA ASP A 5 17.71 -0.03 11.15
C ASP A 5 18.66 -1.18 10.76
N LYS A 6 18.25 -2.44 11.01
CA LYS A 6 19.04 -3.62 10.65
C LYS A 6 19.06 -3.85 9.15
N VAL A 7 17.93 -3.62 8.47
CA VAL A 7 17.86 -3.67 7.00
C VAL A 7 18.76 -2.60 6.39
N VAL A 8 18.66 -1.36 6.86
CA VAL A 8 19.51 -0.24 6.41
C VAL A 8 20.99 -0.60 6.55
N LYS A 9 21.42 -1.03 7.75
CA LYS A 9 22.82 -1.42 8.00
C LYS A 9 23.29 -2.54 7.06
N ALA A 10 22.44 -3.54 6.81
CA ALA A 10 22.78 -4.64 5.91
C ALA A 10 22.95 -4.17 4.46
N VAL A 11 22.04 -3.32 3.96
CA VAL A 11 22.12 -2.76 2.60
C VAL A 11 23.39 -1.91 2.44
N VAL A 12 23.65 -0.98 3.38
CA VAL A 12 24.86 -0.13 3.34
C VAL A 12 26.13 -0.98 3.36
N ALA A 13 26.20 -1.98 4.23
CA ALA A 13 27.38 -2.86 4.36
C ALA A 13 27.61 -3.73 3.12
N ALA A 14 26.55 -4.23 2.50
CA ALA A 14 26.66 -5.13 1.34
C ALA A 14 26.90 -4.39 0.03
N THR A 15 26.31 -3.21 -0.15
CA THR A 15 26.28 -2.50 -1.44
C THR A 15 27.21 -1.29 -1.50
N GLY A 16 27.61 -0.74 -0.34
CA GLY A 16 28.34 0.52 -0.26
C GLY A 16 27.48 1.77 -0.52
N TRP A 17 26.15 1.65 -0.61
CA TRP A 17 25.25 2.79 -0.77
C TRP A 17 25.16 3.59 0.53
N LYS A 18 26.08 4.55 0.70
CA LYS A 18 26.29 5.27 1.98
C LYS A 18 25.10 6.12 2.44
N ASP A 19 24.31 6.66 1.50
CA ASP A 19 23.19 7.55 1.81
C ASP A 19 21.85 6.80 1.95
N PHE A 20 21.87 5.46 1.98
CA PHE A 20 20.68 4.66 2.23
C PHE A 20 20.32 4.71 3.72
N ASP A 21 19.28 5.47 4.08
CA ASP A 21 18.76 5.60 5.44
C ASP A 21 17.34 5.01 5.58
N GLU A 22 16.74 5.09 6.78
CA GLU A 22 15.37 4.57 6.98
C GLU A 22 14.31 5.31 6.15
N ARG A 23 14.53 6.59 5.83
CA ARG A 23 13.63 7.37 4.97
C ARG A 23 13.70 6.83 3.55
N GLU A 24 14.90 6.58 3.04
CA GLU A 24 15.11 6.02 1.72
C GLU A 24 14.60 4.58 1.63
N LEU A 25 14.76 3.77 2.69
CA LEU A 25 14.16 2.43 2.77
C LEU A 25 12.63 2.50 2.62
N ARG A 26 11.98 3.40 3.36
CA ARG A 26 10.52 3.59 3.29
C ARG A 26 10.09 4.12 1.93
N ARG A 27 10.81 5.11 1.38
CA ARG A 27 10.54 5.69 0.06
C ARG A 27 10.67 4.64 -1.05
N CYS A 28 11.72 3.81 -1.00
CA CYS A 28 11.89 2.68 -1.92
C CYS A 28 10.70 1.71 -1.84
N GLY A 29 10.29 1.32 -0.64
CA GLY A 29 9.14 0.44 -0.44
C GLY A 29 7.83 1.04 -0.94
N GLU A 30 7.59 2.33 -0.67
CA GLU A 30 6.41 3.05 -1.15
C GLU A 30 6.39 3.15 -2.68
N ARG A 31 7.54 3.45 -3.31
CA ARG A 31 7.70 3.47 -4.77
C ARG A 31 7.40 2.11 -5.40
N ILE A 32 7.94 1.03 -4.85
CA ILE A 32 7.69 -0.34 -5.34
C ILE A 32 6.19 -0.66 -5.27
N TYR A 33 5.55 -0.40 -4.14
CA TYR A 33 4.14 -0.73 -3.97
C TYR A 33 3.23 0.08 -4.89
N ASN A 34 3.55 1.36 -5.14
CA ASN A 34 2.80 2.17 -6.09
C ASN A 34 3.05 1.72 -7.54
N LEU A 35 4.27 1.28 -7.88
CA LEU A 35 4.57 0.68 -9.18
C LEU A 35 3.74 -0.59 -9.41
N GLU A 36 3.69 -1.50 -8.44
CA GLU A 36 2.87 -2.73 -8.48
C GLU A 36 1.37 -2.39 -8.59
N ARG A 37 0.91 -1.36 -7.87
CA ARG A 37 -0.46 -0.88 -7.96
C ARG A 37 -0.77 -0.35 -9.36
N MET A 38 0.11 0.47 -9.94
CA MET A 38 -0.08 1.01 -11.29
C MET A 38 -0.11 -0.09 -12.35
N PHE A 39 0.77 -1.10 -12.23
CA PHE A 39 0.69 -2.30 -13.07
C PHE A 39 -0.68 -2.97 -12.94
N SER A 40 -1.15 -3.22 -11.73
CA SER A 40 -2.43 -3.89 -11.49
C SER A 40 -3.61 -3.08 -12.05
N VAL A 41 -3.59 -1.75 -11.88
CA VAL A 41 -4.60 -0.83 -12.44
C VAL A 41 -4.62 -0.88 -13.95
N ARG A 42 -3.44 -0.92 -14.61
CA ARG A 42 -3.34 -1.11 -16.06
C ARG A 42 -3.99 -2.42 -16.50
N GLU A 43 -3.83 -3.49 -15.72
CA GLU A 43 -4.47 -4.80 -15.97
C GLU A 43 -5.96 -4.85 -15.56
N GLY A 44 -6.56 -3.73 -15.16
CA GLY A 44 -8.00 -3.61 -14.87
C GLY A 44 -8.39 -3.66 -13.40
N LEU A 45 -7.41 -3.72 -12.49
CA LEU A 45 -7.68 -3.62 -11.06
C LEU A 45 -8.28 -2.25 -10.71
N ASN A 46 -9.32 -2.26 -9.88
CA ASN A 46 -10.03 -1.08 -9.43
C ASN A 46 -10.61 -1.34 -8.03
N ARG A 47 -11.20 -0.31 -7.41
CA ARG A 47 -11.79 -0.37 -6.06
C ARG A 47 -12.64 -1.61 -5.78
N SER A 48 -13.42 -2.13 -6.74
CA SER A 48 -14.28 -3.30 -6.51
C SER A 48 -13.51 -4.58 -6.19
N HIS A 49 -12.21 -4.63 -6.51
CA HIS A 49 -11.34 -5.76 -6.24
C HIS A 49 -10.70 -5.69 -4.85
N ASP A 50 -10.64 -4.52 -4.23
CA ASP A 50 -10.10 -4.34 -2.88
C ASP A 50 -11.18 -4.71 -1.84
N SER A 51 -11.57 -5.99 -1.82
CA SER A 51 -12.65 -6.49 -0.97
C SER A 51 -12.22 -7.66 -0.08
N LEU A 52 -13.11 -8.09 0.81
CA LEU A 52 -12.96 -9.24 1.68
C LEU A 52 -14.01 -10.30 1.36
N PRO A 53 -13.80 -11.57 1.74
CA PRO A 53 -14.86 -12.57 1.67
C PRO A 53 -16.13 -12.11 2.39
N LYS A 54 -17.30 -12.34 1.80
CA LYS A 54 -18.61 -11.89 2.33
C LYS A 54 -18.83 -12.20 3.80
N ARG A 55 -18.38 -13.36 4.25
CA ARG A 55 -18.42 -13.77 5.66
C ARG A 55 -17.84 -12.73 6.62
N LEU A 56 -16.75 -12.05 6.26
CA LEU A 56 -16.14 -11.02 7.11
C LEU A 56 -16.92 -9.70 7.11
N LEU A 57 -17.72 -9.45 6.06
CA LEU A 57 -18.48 -8.22 5.85
C LEU A 57 -19.92 -8.34 6.36
N GLU A 58 -20.49 -9.54 6.33
CA GLU A 58 -21.92 -9.78 6.51
C GLU A 58 -22.24 -10.70 7.70
N GLU A 59 -21.37 -11.65 8.07
CA GLU A 59 -21.62 -12.58 9.17
C GLU A 59 -20.98 -12.06 10.47
N PRO A 60 -21.77 -11.68 11.49
CA PRO A 60 -21.22 -11.21 12.75
C PRO A 60 -20.41 -12.30 13.45
N HIS A 61 -19.31 -11.91 14.10
CA HIS A 61 -18.49 -12.86 14.85
C HIS A 61 -19.35 -13.57 15.91
N PRO A 62 -19.26 -14.91 16.05
CA PRO A 62 -20.26 -15.69 16.79
C PRO A 62 -20.19 -15.53 18.32
N SER A 63 -19.01 -15.26 18.88
CA SER A 63 -18.82 -15.21 20.34
C SER A 63 -17.53 -14.46 20.73
N GLY A 64 -17.31 -14.29 22.04
CA GLY A 64 -16.12 -13.64 22.59
C GLY A 64 -16.14 -12.11 22.52
N PRO A 65 -15.00 -11.44 22.75
CA PRO A 65 -14.94 -9.97 22.83
C PRO A 65 -15.37 -9.23 21.57
N ALA A 66 -15.27 -9.87 20.40
CA ALA A 66 -15.69 -9.32 19.12
C ALA A 66 -17.08 -9.78 18.67
N ALA A 67 -17.85 -10.48 19.54
CA ALA A 67 -19.17 -10.99 19.18
C ALA A 67 -20.08 -9.88 18.60
N GLY A 68 -20.78 -10.20 17.51
CA GLY A 68 -21.66 -9.24 16.84
C GLY A 68 -20.95 -8.25 15.91
N GLN A 69 -19.62 -8.25 15.84
CA GLN A 69 -18.86 -7.35 14.96
C GLN A 69 -18.69 -7.92 13.55
N VAL A 70 -18.68 -7.03 12.56
CA VAL A 70 -18.28 -7.27 11.16
C VAL A 70 -17.22 -6.23 10.75
N VAL A 71 -16.53 -6.44 9.64
CA VAL A 71 -15.57 -5.46 9.12
C VAL A 71 -16.29 -4.34 8.37
N HIS A 72 -16.15 -3.10 8.86
CA HIS A 72 -16.63 -1.90 8.18
C HIS A 72 -15.62 -1.45 7.10
N LEU A 73 -15.58 -2.18 5.99
CA LEU A 73 -14.50 -2.06 5.00
C LEU A 73 -14.49 -0.71 4.24
N GLU A 74 -15.64 -0.22 3.78
CA GLU A 74 -15.72 1.03 2.98
C GLU A 74 -15.02 2.24 3.63
N PRO A 75 -15.30 2.62 4.89
CA PRO A 75 -14.60 3.73 5.53
C PRO A 75 -13.11 3.46 5.73
N MET A 76 -12.71 2.19 5.91
CA MET A 76 -11.29 1.81 6.01
C MET A 76 -10.57 1.99 4.67
N LEU A 77 -11.20 1.60 3.54
CA LEU A 77 -10.66 1.79 2.20
C LEU A 77 -10.50 3.27 1.86
N ASP A 78 -11.50 4.10 2.18
CA ASP A 78 -11.41 5.54 1.94
C ASP A 78 -10.26 6.19 2.71
N ALA A 79 -10.14 5.87 4.00
CA ALA A 79 -9.02 6.34 4.82
C ALA A 79 -7.68 5.82 4.30
N TYR A 80 -7.63 4.57 3.83
CA TYR A 80 -6.44 3.96 3.29
C TYR A 80 -5.99 4.66 1.98
N TYR A 81 -6.89 4.84 1.00
CA TYR A 81 -6.54 5.52 -0.25
C TYR A 81 -6.10 6.95 -0.01
N GLN A 82 -6.78 7.68 0.87
CA GLN A 82 -6.36 9.02 1.26
C GLN A 82 -4.94 9.01 1.85
N TYR A 83 -4.67 8.10 2.80
CA TYR A 83 -3.34 7.95 3.39
C TYR A 83 -2.26 7.60 2.34
N ARG A 84 -2.60 6.79 1.34
CA ARG A 84 -1.68 6.41 0.26
C ARG A 84 -1.47 7.50 -0.80
N GLY A 85 -2.25 8.58 -0.78
CA GLY A 85 -2.25 9.57 -1.86
C GLY A 85 -2.85 9.01 -3.16
N TRP A 86 -3.91 8.23 -3.03
CA TRP A 86 -4.67 7.63 -4.14
C TRP A 86 -6.03 8.31 -4.26
N ASP A 87 -6.64 8.22 -5.44
CA ASP A 87 -8.00 8.68 -5.67
C ASP A 87 -9.05 7.69 -5.10
N ARG A 88 -10.34 8.04 -5.24
CA ARG A 88 -11.44 7.21 -4.73
C ARG A 88 -11.57 5.85 -5.43
N ASN A 89 -10.99 5.69 -6.62
CA ASN A 89 -10.97 4.43 -7.36
C ASN A 89 -9.77 3.55 -6.99
N GLY A 90 -8.91 4.02 -6.07
CA GLY A 90 -7.70 3.33 -5.64
C GLY A 90 -6.56 3.44 -6.64
N ILE A 91 -6.51 4.53 -7.41
CA ILE A 91 -5.44 4.82 -8.37
C ILE A 91 -4.51 5.88 -7.76
N PRO A 92 -3.19 5.64 -7.69
CA PRO A 92 -2.22 6.65 -7.27
C PRO A 92 -2.39 7.98 -8.03
N THR A 93 -2.45 9.11 -7.31
CA THR A 93 -2.62 10.41 -7.98
C THR A 93 -1.35 10.83 -8.72
N ARG A 94 -1.48 11.79 -9.64
CA ARG A 94 -0.34 12.34 -10.37
C ARG A 94 0.71 12.93 -9.43
N GLU A 95 0.28 13.60 -8.36
CA GLU A 95 1.16 14.19 -7.34
C GLU A 95 1.96 13.10 -6.63
N LYS A 96 1.30 12.00 -6.24
CA LYS A 96 1.97 10.85 -5.60
C LYS A 96 2.95 10.15 -6.54
N LEU A 97 2.60 10.00 -7.83
CA LEU A 97 3.52 9.45 -8.83
C LEU A 97 4.74 10.36 -9.07
N ALA A 98 4.55 11.69 -9.03
CA ALA A 98 5.65 12.65 -9.09
C ALA A 98 6.60 12.54 -7.89
N GLU A 99 6.06 12.47 -6.68
CA GLU A 99 6.83 12.32 -5.44
C GLU A 99 7.72 11.06 -5.43
N LEU A 100 7.25 9.99 -6.07
CA LEU A 100 7.90 8.68 -6.12
C LEU A 100 8.73 8.44 -7.38
N ASP A 101 8.96 9.45 -8.22
CA ASP A 101 9.71 9.34 -9.48
C ASP A 101 9.10 8.30 -10.45
N LEU A 102 7.76 8.27 -10.56
CA LEU A 102 6.99 7.32 -11.37
C LEU A 102 6.13 7.98 -12.47
N LEU A 103 6.34 9.27 -12.80
CA LEU A 103 5.55 9.95 -13.83
C LEU A 103 5.76 9.40 -15.24
N ASP A 104 6.94 8.85 -15.51
CA ASP A 104 7.32 8.37 -16.84
C ASP A 104 6.84 6.94 -17.11
N LEU A 105 6.01 6.38 -16.24
CA LEU A 105 5.42 5.07 -16.46
C LEU A 105 4.51 5.12 -17.70
N PRO A 106 4.66 4.15 -18.64
CA PRO A 106 3.79 4.08 -19.80
C PRO A 106 2.37 3.78 -19.34
N MET A 107 1.48 4.74 -19.55
CA MET A 107 0.04 4.64 -19.28
C MET A 107 -0.70 4.12 -20.53
N ALA A 108 -0.18 3.07 -21.16
CA ALA A 108 -0.78 2.32 -22.26
C ALA A 108 0.06 1.07 -22.55
#